data_AF-K1SA67-F1
#
_entry.id   AF-K1SA67-F1
#
_cell.length_a   1.000
_cell.length_b   1.000
_cell.length_c   1.000
_cell.angle_alpha   90.00
_cell.angle_beta   90.00
_cell.angle_gamma   90.00
#
_symmetry.space_group_name_H-M   'P 1'
#
loop_
_entity.id
_entity.type
_entity.pdbx_description
1 polymer ?
#
loop_
_entity_poly.entity_id
_entity_poly.type
_entity_poly.pdbx_seq_one_letter_code
_entity_poly.pdbx_strand_id
1 'polypeptide(L)' 'MKVLITTDWYKPAINGVVTSVCNLREELQQRGHEVKIL' A
#
# COMPACT_ATOMS: atom_id res chain seq x y z
N MET A 1 -14.03 1.59 4.11
CA MET A 1 -13.18 2.17 5.19
C MET A 1 -12.07 2.98 4.55
N LYS A 2 -11.54 4.01 5.23
CA LYS A 2 -10.38 4.78 4.77
C LYS A 2 -9.13 4.26 5.47
N VAL A 3 -8.09 3.93 4.71
CA VAL A 3 -6.83 3.36 5.20
C VAL A 3 -5.66 4.24 4.74
N LEU A 4 -4.81 4.62 5.69
CA LEU A 4 -3.56 5.33 5.45
C LEU A 4 -2.39 4.39 5.77
N ILE A 5 -1.51 4.18 4.80
CA ILE A 5 -0.26 3.44 4.97
C ILE A 5 0.88 4.44 4.83
N THR A 6 1.70 4.59 5.87
CA THR A 6 2.90 5.43 5.83
C THR A 6 4.13 4.55 5.67
N THR A 7 4.97 4.81 4.68
CA THR A 7 6.23 4.06 4.50
C THR A 7 7.36 4.99 4.10
N ASP A 8 8.53 4.80 4.71
CA ASP A 8 9.70 5.64 4.43
C ASP A 8 10.19 5.50 2.99
N TRP A 9 9.84 4.40 2.29
CA TRP A 9 10.25 4.12 0.91
C TRP A 9 9.12 3.42 0.14
N TYR A 10 8.43 4.13 -0.76
CA TYR A 10 7.36 3.55 -1.59
C TYR A 10 7.81 3.21 -3.03
N LYS A 11 8.60 4.07 -3.66
CA LYS A 11 9.26 3.85 -4.98
C LYS A 11 10.54 4.70 -5.00
N PRO A 12 11.70 4.26 -5.57
CA PRO A 12 11.90 3.19 -6.55
C PRO A 12 12.50 1.89 -6.00
N ALA A 13 12.60 1.74 -4.67
CA ALA A 13 13.20 0.55 -4.06
C ALA A 13 12.27 -0.68 -4.21
N ILE A 14 12.67 -1.67 -5.00
CA ILE A 14 11.99 -2.98 -5.05
C ILE A 14 12.51 -3.80 -3.87
N ASN A 15 12.09 -3.42 -2.67
CA ASN A 15 12.36 -4.17 -1.46
C ASN A 15 11.11 -4.98 -1.10
N GLY A 16 11.26 -6.08 -0.34
CA GLY A 16 10.13 -6.93 0.07
C GLY A 16 8.98 -6.14 0.74
N VAL A 17 9.30 -5.04 1.43
CA VAL A 17 8.33 -4.12 2.04
C VAL A 17 7.45 -3.43 1.01
N VAL A 18 8.02 -2.91 -0.09
CA VAL A 18 7.26 -2.21 -1.15
C VAL A 18 6.29 -3.16 -1.83
N THR A 19 6.71 -4.40 -2.07
CA THR A 19 5.86 -5.44 -2.64
C THR A 19 4.69 -5.76 -1.71
N SER A 20 4.94 -5.98 -0.41
CA SER A 20 3.86 -6.23 0.56
C SER A 20 2.88 -5.06 0.68
N VAL A 21 3.37 -3.82 0.67
CA VAL A 21 2.53 -2.62 0.72
C VAL A 21 1.67 -2.48 -0.54
N CYS A 22 2.23 -2.75 -1.73
CA CYS A 22 1.47 -2.71 -2.98
C CYS A 22 0.38 -3.79 -3.01
N ASN A 23 0.71 -5.03 -2.64
CA ASN A 23 -0.24 -6.13 -2.60
C ASN A 23 -1.37 -5.86 -1.62
N LEU A 24 -1.04 -5.38 -0.41
CA LEU A 24 -2.04 -5.02 0.60
C LEU A 24 -2.98 -3.91 0.10
N ARG A 25 -2.42 -2.87 -0.54
CA ARG A 25 -3.22 -1.79 -1.12
C ARG A 25 -4.21 -2.35 -2.15
N GLU A 26 -3.76 -3.22 -3.04
CA GLU A 26 -4.60 -3.80 -4.10
C GLU A 26 -5.73 -4.67 -3.53
N GLU A 27 -5.43 -5.57 -2.58
CA GLU A 27 -6.44 -6.40 -1.94
C GLU A 27 -7.49 -5.56 -1.19
N LEU A 28 -7.05 -4.53 -0.46
CA LEU A 28 -7.96 -3.63 0.25
C LEU A 28 -8.82 -2.80 -0.72
N GLN A 29 -8.26 -2.34 -1.83
CA GLN A 29 -9.01 -1.63 -2.88
C GLN A 29 -10.05 -2.54 -3.54
N GLN A 30 -9.71 -3.80 -3.83
CA GLN A 30 -10.65 -4.79 -4.36
C GLN A 30 -11.82 -5.07 -3.40
N ARG A 31 -11.59 -4.97 -2.08
CA ARG A 31 -12.65 -5.08 -1.05
C ARG A 31 -13.46 -3.79 -0.86
N GLY A 32 -13.27 -2.77 -1.69
CA GLY A 32 -14.01 -1.50 -1.63
C GLY A 32 -13.51 -0.54 -0.56
N HIS A 33 -12.23 -0.62 -0.18
CA HIS A 33 -11.62 0.33 0.75
C HIS A 33 -10.86 1.43 0.00
N GLU A 34 -10.94 2.66 0.51
CA GLU A 34 -10.16 3.78 0.02
C GLU A 34 -8.79 3.75 0.71
N VAL A 35 -7.73 3.47 -0.05
CA VAL A 35 -6.37 3.34 0.49
C VAL A 35 -5.48 4.44 -0.08
N LYS A 36 -4.76 5.14 0.80
CA LYS A 36 -3.72 6.12 0.45
C LYS A 36 -2.39 5.70 1.05
N ILE A 37 -1.32 5.93 0.31
CA ILE A 37 0.05 5.68 0.75
C ILE A 37 0.78 7.02 0.81
N LEU A 38 1.42 7.31 1.95
CA LEU A 38 2.27 8.48 2.19
C LEU A 38 3.72 8.06 2.39
#